data_AF-A0A557S4D4-F1
#
_entry.id   AF-A0A557S4D4-F1
#
_cell.length_a   1.000
_cell.length_b   1.000
_cell.length_c   1.000
_cell.angle_alpha   90.00
_cell.angle_beta   90.00
_cell.angle_gamma   90.00
#
_symmetry.space_group_name_H-M   'P 1'
#
loop_
_entity.id
_entity.type
_entity.pdbx_description
1 polymer ?
#
loop_
_entity_poly.entity_id
_entity_poly.type
_entity_poly.pdbx_seq_one_letter_code
_entity_poly.pdbx_strand_id
1 'polypeptide(L)'
;MKEQTIHNTRAAAEYLHEQIPDETVEHWQQALINNRRTDRNPPHRIGFTMIGRGAFYTLEELARFVEFEKGRKLGTMKLSPRAMEALRAVGFNERGGSSTGRRFDVTAISRQHDEATGEIFIQLIVNNPHLLVYRLPPEQALEIAQQLIAECGGTPKPDSYQTVTENADVLVKGKV
;
A
#
# COMPACT_ATOMS: atom_id res chain seq x y z
N MET A 1 -7.16 -22.09 -10.10
CA MET A 1 -8.13 -20.98 -10.27
C MET A 1 -8.49 -20.48 -8.89
N LYS A 2 -8.29 -19.21 -8.57
CA LYS A 2 -8.80 -18.65 -7.30
C LYS A 2 -10.30 -18.49 -7.45
N GLU A 3 -11.07 -19.06 -6.52
CA GLU A 3 -12.51 -18.81 -6.45
C GLU A 3 -12.73 -17.31 -6.25
N GLN A 4 -13.36 -16.65 -7.22
CA GLN A 4 -13.75 -15.26 -7.07
C GLN A 4 -15.05 -15.23 -6.29
N THR A 5 -15.00 -14.70 -5.07
CA THR A 5 -16.21 -14.46 -4.27
C THR A 5 -17.08 -13.43 -4.99
N ILE A 6 -18.28 -13.86 -5.38
CA ILE A 6 -19.30 -13.04 -6.03
C ILE A 6 -20.43 -12.74 -5.05
N HIS A 7 -20.76 -11.46 -4.91
CA HIS A 7 -21.81 -10.96 -4.04
C HIS A 7 -23.04 -10.60 -4.87
N ASN A 8 -24.23 -11.07 -4.47
CA ASN A 8 -25.48 -10.54 -5.00
C ASN A 8 -25.70 -9.10 -4.49
N THR A 9 -26.74 -8.41 -4.99
CA THR A 9 -26.97 -6.99 -4.64
C THR A 9 -27.11 -6.74 -3.13
N ARG A 10 -27.74 -7.66 -2.39
CA ARG A 10 -27.93 -7.52 -0.94
C ARG A 10 -26.60 -7.73 -0.20
N ALA A 11 -25.89 -8.81 -0.50
CA ALA A 11 -24.59 -9.10 0.09
C ALA A 11 -23.55 -8.01 -0.24
N ALA A 12 -23.64 -7.41 -1.43
CA ALA A 12 -22.81 -6.26 -1.80
C ALA A 12 -23.17 -5.01 -1.00
N ALA A 13 -24.46 -4.76 -0.75
CA ALA A 13 -24.89 -3.63 0.09
C ALA A 13 -24.48 -3.80 1.56
N GLU A 14 -24.59 -5.01 2.10
CA GLU A 14 -24.11 -5.36 3.45
C GLU A 14 -22.59 -5.11 3.56
N TYR A 15 -21.81 -5.59 2.57
CA TYR A 15 -20.37 -5.31 2.50
C TYR A 15 -20.07 -3.80 2.44
N LEU A 16 -20.78 -3.04 1.61
CA LEU A 16 -20.57 -1.59 1.51
C LEU A 16 -20.91 -0.87 2.82
N HIS A 17 -21.95 -1.29 3.54
CA HIS A 17 -22.30 -0.75 4.85
C HIS A 17 -21.23 -1.06 5.91
N GLU A 18 -20.71 -2.29 5.95
CA GLU A 18 -19.61 -2.65 6.85
C GLU A 18 -18.35 -1.79 6.61
N GLN A 19 -18.04 -1.48 5.35
CA GLN A 19 -16.86 -0.72 4.98
C GLN A 19 -17.06 0.81 5.05
N ILE A 20 -18.31 1.28 4.94
CA ILE A 20 -18.70 2.69 4.94
C ILE A 20 -20.01 2.81 5.77
N PRO A 21 -19.90 2.86 7.10
CA PRO A 21 -21.05 2.74 8.01
C PRO A 21 -21.93 3.98 8.09
N ASP A 22 -21.55 5.07 7.41
CA ASP A 22 -22.30 6.35 7.44
C ASP A 22 -23.68 6.27 6.76
N GLU A 23 -23.91 5.27 5.92
CA GLU A 23 -25.15 5.07 5.14
C GLU A 23 -25.73 3.69 5.42
N THR A 24 -27.06 3.53 5.35
CA THR A 24 -27.71 2.25 5.67
C THR A 24 -27.54 1.21 4.56
N VAL A 25 -27.79 -0.06 4.87
CA VAL A 25 -27.79 -1.14 3.88
C VAL A 25 -28.81 -0.86 2.75
N GLU A 26 -29.97 -0.31 3.09
CA GLU A 26 -31.02 0.04 2.11
C GLU A 26 -30.57 1.14 1.16
N HIS A 27 -29.83 2.14 1.67
CA HIS A 27 -29.20 3.16 0.84
C HIS A 27 -28.28 2.51 -0.20
N TRP A 28 -27.36 1.65 0.25
CA TRP A 28 -26.40 0.99 -0.64
C TRP A 28 -27.07 0.06 -1.64
N GLN A 29 -28.12 -0.64 -1.23
CA GLN A 29 -28.91 -1.48 -2.13
C GLN A 29 -29.56 -0.64 -3.24
N GLN A 30 -30.13 0.52 -2.90
CA GLN A 30 -30.70 1.43 -3.89
C GLN A 30 -29.61 2.06 -4.78
N ALA A 31 -28.44 2.38 -4.23
CA ALA A 31 -27.30 2.87 -4.99
C ALA A 31 -26.81 1.82 -6.01
N LEU A 32 -26.75 0.55 -5.63
CA LEU A 32 -26.39 -0.56 -6.53
C LEU A 32 -27.45 -0.81 -7.60
N ILE A 33 -28.74 -0.66 -7.28
CA ILE A 33 -29.82 -0.67 -8.28
C ILE A 33 -29.62 0.47 -9.29
N ASN A 34 -29.37 1.68 -8.80
CA ASN A 34 -29.13 2.86 -9.63
C ASN A 34 -27.84 2.75 -10.45
N ASN A 35 -26.82 2.07 -9.93
CA ASN A 35 -25.56 1.82 -10.63
C ASN A 35 -25.75 1.04 -11.94
N ARG A 36 -26.73 0.14 -11.98
CA ARG A 36 -27.06 -0.70 -13.14
C ARG A 36 -27.92 -0.01 -14.18
N ARG A 37 -28.54 1.11 -13.82
CA ARG A 37 -29.39 1.89 -14.70
C ARG A 37 -28.55 2.63 -15.72
N THR A 38 -28.86 2.44 -17.00
CA THR A 38 -28.18 3.09 -18.12
C THR A 38 -28.55 4.57 -18.24
N ASP A 39 -29.72 4.96 -17.74
CA ASP A 39 -30.22 6.34 -17.72
C ASP A 39 -29.65 7.20 -16.57
N ARG A 40 -28.91 6.60 -15.64
CA ARG A 40 -28.24 7.30 -14.53
C ARG A 40 -26.75 7.37 -14.78
N ASN A 41 -26.10 8.51 -14.52
CA ASN A 41 -24.65 8.66 -14.68
C ASN A 41 -23.98 8.90 -13.31
N PRO A 42 -23.76 7.85 -12.49
CA PRO A 42 -23.10 8.02 -11.21
C PRO A 42 -21.62 8.42 -11.42
N PRO A 43 -21.02 9.15 -10.45
CA PRO A 43 -19.63 9.60 -10.54
C PRO A 43 -18.61 8.47 -10.75
N HIS A 44 -18.89 7.29 -10.19
CA HIS A 44 -18.14 6.06 -10.45
C HIS A 44 -19.13 4.89 -10.57
N ARG A 45 -18.99 4.09 -11.63
CA ARG A 45 -19.79 2.87 -11.82
C ARG A 45 -19.04 1.66 -11.29
N ILE A 46 -19.71 0.89 -10.45
CA ILE A 46 -19.20 -0.40 -9.97
C ILE A 46 -19.42 -1.44 -11.06
N GLY A 47 -18.36 -2.15 -11.45
CA GLY A 47 -18.47 -3.28 -12.38
C GLY A 47 -19.37 -4.38 -11.81
N PHE A 48 -20.23 -4.96 -12.64
CA PHE A 48 -21.09 -6.07 -12.27
C PHE A 48 -21.26 -7.05 -13.43
N THR A 49 -21.59 -8.28 -13.10
CA THR A 49 -21.91 -9.33 -14.07
C THR A 49 -23.35 -9.78 -13.87
N MET A 50 -24.07 -9.97 -14.97
CA MET A 50 -25.42 -10.54 -14.93
C MET A 50 -25.33 -12.06 -15.02
N ILE A 51 -25.91 -12.76 -14.04
CA ILE A 51 -26.09 -14.21 -14.07
C ILE A 51 -27.60 -14.46 -14.01
N GLY A 52 -28.17 -14.89 -15.14
CA GLY A 52 -29.61 -14.92 -15.32
C GLY A 52 -30.23 -13.52 -15.18
N ARG A 53 -31.18 -13.36 -14.25
CA ARG A 53 -31.80 -12.06 -13.93
C ARG A 53 -31.13 -11.31 -12.77
N GLY A 54 -30.14 -11.93 -12.12
CA GLY A 54 -29.44 -11.35 -10.96
C GLY A 54 -28.20 -10.57 -11.37
N ALA A 55 -27.94 -9.47 -10.67
CA ALA A 55 -26.68 -8.74 -10.77
C ALA A 55 -25.74 -9.12 -9.63
N PHE A 56 -24.49 -9.40 -10.00
CA PHE A 56 -23.44 -9.88 -9.10
C PHE A 56 -22.20 -9.01 -9.19
N TYR A 57 -21.54 -8.82 -8.06
CA TYR A 57 -20.39 -7.96 -7.88
C TYR A 57 -19.23 -8.79 -7.36
N THR A 58 -18.04 -8.59 -7.92
CA THR A 58 -16.83 -9.20 -7.36
C THR A 58 -16.38 -8.38 -6.15
N LEU A 59 -15.74 -9.05 -5.19
CA LEU A 59 -15.15 -8.35 -4.03
C LEU A 59 -14.15 -7.27 -4.47
N GLU A 60 -13.41 -7.51 -5.55
CA GLU A 60 -12.44 -6.56 -6.09
C GLU A 60 -13.09 -5.25 -6.56
N GLU A 61 -14.20 -5.33 -7.31
CA GLU A 61 -14.95 -4.17 -7.76
C GLU A 61 -15.56 -3.38 -6.59
N LEU A 62 -16.09 -4.10 -5.58
CA LEU A 62 -16.62 -3.47 -4.36
C LEU A 62 -15.52 -2.77 -3.57
N ALA A 63 -14.35 -3.39 -3.40
CA ALA A 63 -13.20 -2.78 -2.73
C ALA A 63 -12.71 -1.52 -3.46
N ARG A 64 -12.62 -1.55 -4.80
CA ARG A 64 -12.28 -0.36 -5.60
C ARG A 64 -13.27 0.78 -5.40
N PHE A 65 -14.56 0.47 -5.35
CA PHE A 65 -15.59 1.47 -5.08
C PHE A 65 -15.50 2.04 -3.66
N VAL A 66 -15.21 1.21 -2.66
CA VAL A 66 -15.03 1.67 -1.27
C VAL A 66 -13.91 2.69 -1.18
N GLU A 67 -12.78 2.43 -1.82
CA GLU A 67 -11.65 3.37 -1.85
C GLU A 67 -12.03 4.67 -2.57
N PHE A 68 -12.77 4.59 -3.67
CA PHE A 68 -13.31 5.77 -4.35
C PHE A 68 -14.24 6.61 -3.45
N GLU A 69 -15.20 5.99 -2.75
CA GLU A 69 -16.16 6.71 -1.89
C GLU A 69 -15.47 7.32 -0.67
N LYS A 70 -14.53 6.61 -0.04
CA LYS A 70 -13.67 7.18 1.00
C LYS A 70 -12.91 8.41 0.46
N GLY A 71 -12.37 8.31 -0.76
CA GLY A 71 -11.69 9.41 -1.45
C GLY A 71 -12.58 10.61 -1.74
N ARG A 72 -13.80 10.35 -2.22
CA ARG A 72 -14.80 11.37 -2.49
C ARG A 72 -15.23 12.09 -1.21
N LYS A 73 -15.49 11.35 -0.13
CA LYS A 73 -15.88 11.92 1.18
C LYS A 73 -14.78 12.81 1.76
N LEU A 74 -13.52 12.38 1.65
CA LEU A 74 -12.37 13.21 2.04
C LEU A 74 -12.23 14.45 1.14
N GLY A 75 -12.49 14.34 -0.16
CA GLY A 75 -12.54 15.47 -1.09
C GLY A 75 -13.66 16.48 -0.80
N THR A 76 -14.78 16.03 -0.21
CA THR A 76 -15.87 16.92 0.25
C THR A 76 -15.62 17.55 1.63
N MET A 77 -14.66 17.03 2.40
CA MET A 77 -14.21 17.67 3.63
C MET A 77 -13.17 18.75 3.31
N LYS A 78 -13.33 19.95 3.86
CA LYS A 78 -12.25 20.96 3.85
C LYS A 78 -11.12 20.50 4.77
N LEU A 79 -10.28 19.60 4.29
CA LEU A 79 -9.09 19.16 4.99
C LEU A 79 -8.06 20.28 5.00
N SER A 80 -7.36 20.43 6.11
CA SER A 80 -6.22 21.33 6.17
C SER A 80 -5.12 20.83 5.22
N PRO A 81 -4.25 21.71 4.68
CA PRO A 81 -3.14 21.30 3.81
C PRO A 81 -2.25 20.20 4.43
N ARG A 82 -2.03 20.25 5.74
CA ARG A 82 -1.26 19.23 6.48
C ARG A 82 -1.95 17.88 6.54
N ALA A 83 -3.27 17.85 6.72
CA ALA A 83 -4.04 16.60 6.71
C ALA A 83 -4.04 15.96 5.32
N MET A 84 -4.12 16.78 4.26
CA MET A 84 -3.96 16.32 2.88
C MET A 84 -2.57 15.75 2.60
N GLU A 85 -1.52 16.39 3.11
CA GLU A 85 -0.14 15.93 2.98
C GLU A 85 0.09 14.60 3.71
N ALA A 86 -0.45 14.44 4.92
CA ALA A 86 -0.39 13.18 5.67
C ALA A 86 -1.11 12.03 4.94
N LEU A 87 -2.30 12.28 4.39
CA LEU A 87 -3.05 11.28 3.61
C LEU A 87 -2.30 10.89 2.33
N ARG A 88 -1.72 11.87 1.64
CA ARG A 88 -0.84 11.60 0.51
C ARG A 88 0.36 10.77 0.94
N ALA A 89 1.02 11.08 2.07
CA ALA A 89 2.17 10.31 2.54
C ALA A 89 1.84 8.80 2.71
N VAL A 90 0.64 8.48 3.19
CA VAL A 90 0.15 7.08 3.31
C VAL A 90 -0.22 6.46 1.96
N GLY A 91 -0.26 7.21 0.86
CA GLY A 91 -0.52 6.70 -0.49
C GLY A 91 -1.98 6.83 -0.92
N PHE A 92 -2.78 7.57 -0.17
CA PHE A 92 -4.18 7.78 -0.49
C PHE A 92 -4.36 8.54 -1.82
N ASN A 93 -5.19 8.01 -2.73
CA ASN A 93 -5.39 8.51 -4.10
C ASN A 93 -4.12 8.59 -4.97
N GLU A 94 -3.04 7.89 -4.60
CA GLU A 94 -1.82 7.82 -5.40
C GLU A 94 -1.66 6.46 -6.09
N ARG A 95 -1.03 6.46 -7.27
CA ARG A 95 -0.88 5.26 -8.10
C ARG A 95 -0.02 4.22 -7.39
N GLY A 96 -0.63 3.13 -6.93
CA GLY A 96 0.05 2.06 -6.18
C GLY A 96 0.08 2.28 -4.66
N GLY A 97 -0.66 3.26 -4.13
CA GLY A 97 -0.92 3.41 -2.71
C GLY A 97 -2.32 2.95 -2.30
N SER A 98 -2.50 2.65 -1.02
CA SER A 98 -3.78 2.28 -0.39
C SER A 98 -3.91 2.96 0.97
N SER A 99 -5.04 2.74 1.65
CA SER A 99 -5.24 3.15 3.05
C SER A 99 -4.25 2.51 4.04
N THR A 100 -3.49 1.49 3.63
CA THR A 100 -2.47 0.82 4.45
C THR A 100 -1.04 1.22 4.13
N GLY A 101 -0.83 2.16 3.20
CA GLY A 101 0.51 2.58 2.79
C GLY A 101 0.73 2.56 1.28
N ARG A 102 1.92 3.02 0.88
CA ARG A 102 2.44 2.85 -0.48
C ARG A 102 3.26 1.57 -0.55
N ARG A 103 3.25 0.89 -1.70
CA ARG A 103 4.23 -0.16 -1.95
C ARG A 103 5.64 0.43 -1.88
N PHE A 104 6.49 -0.17 -1.05
CA PHE A 104 7.91 0.19 -0.98
C PHE A 104 8.65 -0.43 -2.18
N ASP A 105 8.89 0.38 -3.21
CA ASP A 105 9.50 -0.06 -4.47
C ASP A 105 10.97 0.34 -4.54
N VAL A 106 11.81 -0.56 -4.05
CA VAL A 106 13.27 -0.41 -4.08
C VAL A 106 13.79 -0.92 -5.42
N THR A 107 14.37 -0.02 -6.22
CA THR A 107 14.92 -0.38 -7.53
C THR A 107 16.35 -0.88 -7.45
N ALA A 108 17.14 -0.39 -6.49
CA ALA A 108 18.51 -0.83 -6.29
C ALA A 108 18.95 -0.68 -4.84
N ILE A 109 19.75 -1.65 -4.38
CA ILE A 109 20.53 -1.58 -3.14
C ILE A 109 21.97 -1.90 -3.52
N SER A 110 22.90 -0.99 -3.27
CA SER A 110 24.31 -1.17 -3.59
C SER A 110 25.21 -0.68 -2.47
N ARG A 111 26.33 -1.37 -2.27
CA ARG A 111 27.41 -0.88 -1.40
C ARG A 111 28.24 0.13 -2.17
N GLN A 112 28.56 1.26 -1.54
CA GLN A 112 29.32 2.37 -2.11
C GLN A 112 30.39 2.84 -1.13
N HIS A 113 31.33 3.63 -1.64
CA HIS A 113 32.37 4.27 -0.86
C HIS A 113 32.30 5.78 -1.06
N ASP A 114 32.48 6.53 0.02
CA ASP A 114 32.67 7.97 -0.06
C ASP A 114 34.08 8.26 -0.59
N GLU A 115 34.18 9.01 -1.68
CA GLU A 115 35.49 9.36 -2.27
C GLU A 115 36.30 10.30 -1.38
N ALA A 116 35.64 11.13 -0.55
CA ALA A 116 36.30 12.12 0.29
C ALA A 116 36.69 11.53 1.66
N THR A 117 35.85 10.69 2.26
CA THR A 117 36.10 10.12 3.60
C THR A 117 36.58 8.67 3.56
N GLY A 118 36.43 7.97 2.44
CA GLY A 118 36.70 6.54 2.30
C GLY A 118 35.65 5.64 2.98
N GLU A 119 34.64 6.23 3.63
CA GLU A 119 33.65 5.51 4.41
C GLU A 119 32.70 4.71 3.53
N ILE A 120 32.34 3.53 4.01
CA ILE A 120 31.40 2.65 3.33
C ILE A 120 29.99 3.09 3.69
N PHE A 121 29.11 3.12 2.69
CA PHE A 121 27.68 3.30 2.90
C PHE A 121 26.88 2.40 1.96
N ILE A 122 25.63 2.14 2.32
CA ILE A 122 24.66 1.47 1.48
C ILE A 122 23.82 2.54 0.78
N GLN A 123 23.79 2.50 -0.54
CA GLN A 123 22.90 3.31 -1.35
C GLN A 123 21.60 2.54 -1.60
N LEU A 124 20.48 3.17 -1.27
CA LEU A 124 19.14 2.63 -1.46
C LEU A 124 18.36 3.56 -2.39
N ILE A 125 17.94 3.05 -3.54
CA ILE A 125 17.21 3.80 -4.56
C ILE A 125 15.74 3.39 -4.54
N VAL A 126 14.86 4.37 -4.34
CA VAL A 126 13.39 4.21 -4.34
C VAL A 126 12.83 5.06 -5.48
N ASN A 127 11.95 4.49 -6.31
CA ASN A 127 11.49 5.14 -7.55
C ASN A 127 10.01 5.57 -7.55
N ASN A 128 9.33 5.52 -6.40
CA ASN A 128 7.90 5.85 -6.31
C ASN A 128 7.56 6.44 -4.93
N PRO A 129 7.00 7.67 -4.82
CA PRO A 129 6.49 8.56 -5.89
C PRO A 129 7.54 9.40 -6.63
N HIS A 130 8.75 9.51 -6.09
CA HIS A 130 9.84 10.27 -6.68
C HIS A 130 11.13 9.47 -6.57
N LEU A 131 12.11 9.74 -7.44
CA LEU A 131 13.44 9.16 -7.35
C LEU A 131 14.11 9.70 -6.09
N LEU A 132 14.17 8.87 -5.05
CA LEU A 132 14.87 9.15 -3.80
C LEU A 132 16.06 8.21 -3.70
N VAL A 133 17.22 8.79 -3.41
CA VAL A 133 18.46 8.07 -3.17
C VAL A 133 18.85 8.29 -1.72
N TYR A 134 18.75 7.24 -0.92
CA TYR A 134 19.15 7.26 0.47
C TYR A 134 20.59 6.76 0.60
N ARG A 135 21.35 7.45 1.46
CA ARG A 135 22.65 7.02 1.93
C ARG A 135 22.48 6.52 3.36
N LEU A 136 22.71 5.23 3.57
CA LEU A 136 22.59 4.57 4.86
C LEU A 136 23.98 4.14 5.33
N PRO A 137 24.42 4.58 6.51
CA PRO A 137 25.54 3.94 7.19
C PRO A 137 25.26 2.43 7.41
N PRO A 138 26.28 1.55 7.38
CA PRO A 138 26.09 0.11 7.54
C PRO A 138 25.33 -0.27 8.81
N GLU A 139 25.59 0.41 9.91
CA GLU A 139 24.90 0.21 11.19
C GLU A 139 23.41 0.54 11.11
N GLN A 140 23.04 1.63 10.43
CA GLN A 140 21.64 2.02 10.23
C GLN A 140 20.93 1.02 9.31
N ALA A 141 21.61 0.55 8.25
CA ALA A 141 21.05 -0.46 7.36
C ALA A 141 20.79 -1.79 8.10
N LEU A 142 21.70 -2.18 9.01
CA LEU A 142 21.55 -3.38 9.83
C LEU A 142 20.37 -3.26 10.80
N GLU A 143 20.23 -2.12 11.47
CA GLU A 143 19.12 -1.86 12.40
C GLU A 143 17.76 -1.97 11.68
N ILE A 144 17.62 -1.34 10.52
CA ILE A 144 16.40 -1.43 9.71
C ILE A 144 16.11 -2.88 9.31
N ALA A 145 17.13 -3.62 8.87
CA ALA A 145 16.96 -5.01 8.47
C ALA A 145 16.50 -5.90 9.65
N GLN A 146 17.04 -5.68 10.85
CA GLN A 146 16.64 -6.42 12.04
C GLN A 146 15.19 -6.15 12.44
N GLN A 147 14.76 -4.87 12.40
CA GLN A 147 13.37 -4.50 12.67
C GLN A 147 12.41 -5.15 11.66
N LEU A 148 12.73 -5.10 10.37
CA LEU A 148 11.89 -5.72 9.34
C LEU A 148 11.73 -7.24 9.53
N ILE A 149 12.79 -7.93 9.95
CA ILE A 149 12.78 -9.38 10.18
C ILE A 149 11.96 -9.76 11.41
N ALA A 150 12.09 -8.98 12.50
CA ALA A 150 11.31 -9.16 13.71
C ALA A 150 9.79 -9.03 13.43
N GLU A 151 9.39 -8.00 12.68
CA GLU A 151 7.99 -7.77 12.31
C GLU A 151 7.44 -8.82 11.33
N CYS A 152 8.29 -9.46 10.54
CA CYS A 152 7.93 -10.56 9.67
C CYS A 152 7.76 -11.91 10.41
N GLY A 153 7.87 -11.92 11.75
CA GLY A 153 7.78 -13.13 12.58
C GLY A 153 8.99 -14.06 12.46
N GLY A 154 10.09 -13.58 11.89
CA GLY A 154 11.36 -14.28 11.87
C GLY A 154 12.08 -14.08 13.20
N THR A 155 12.55 -15.16 13.82
CA THR A 155 13.59 -15.03 14.84
C THR A 155 14.90 -14.69 14.13
N PRO A 156 15.58 -13.57 14.45
CA PRO A 156 16.88 -13.27 13.87
C PRO A 156 17.83 -14.41 14.21
N LYS A 157 18.27 -15.17 13.20
CA LYS A 157 19.28 -16.22 13.40
C LYS A 157 20.62 -15.52 13.59
N PRO A 158 21.26 -15.59 14.77
CA PRO A 158 22.53 -14.91 15.01
C PRO A 158 23.63 -15.36 14.03
N ASP A 159 23.59 -16.62 13.58
CA ASP A 159 24.66 -17.21 12.75
C ASP A 159 24.59 -16.88 11.26
N SER A 160 23.49 -16.32 10.74
CA SER A 160 23.42 -15.91 9.32
C SER A 160 23.89 -14.48 9.06
N TYR A 161 24.21 -13.72 10.11
CA TYR A 161 24.78 -12.37 9.99
C TYR A 161 26.28 -12.33 10.20
N GLN A 162 26.92 -13.43 10.61
CA GLN A 162 28.37 -13.51 10.66
C GLN A 162 29.00 -13.20 9.30
N THR A 163 28.35 -13.50 8.18
CA THR A 163 28.86 -13.09 6.86
C THR A 163 28.73 -11.60 6.56
N VAL A 164 28.01 -10.81 7.37
CA VAL A 164 27.92 -9.34 7.24
C VAL A 164 28.76 -8.65 8.32
N THR A 165 28.77 -9.16 9.55
CA THR A 165 29.60 -8.62 10.66
C THR A 165 31.06 -9.07 10.59
N GLU A 166 31.39 -10.29 10.17
CA GLU A 166 32.79 -10.70 9.92
C GLU A 166 33.36 -9.96 8.71
N ASN A 167 32.54 -9.65 7.70
CA ASN A 167 32.98 -8.80 6.58
C ASN A 167 33.15 -7.33 7.00
N ALA A 168 32.41 -6.84 8.00
CA ALA A 168 32.64 -5.52 8.58
C ALA A 168 33.91 -5.48 9.45
N ASP A 169 34.21 -6.52 10.22
CA ASP A 169 35.44 -6.62 11.02
C ASP A 169 36.70 -6.80 10.15
N VAL A 170 36.60 -7.48 9.00
CA VAL A 170 37.69 -7.56 8.00
C VAL A 170 37.96 -6.18 7.36
N LEU A 171 36.95 -5.29 7.28
CA LEU A 171 37.09 -3.94 6.72
C LEU A 171 37.67 -2.93 7.72
N VAL A 172 37.50 -3.14 9.03
CA VAL A 172 38.08 -2.26 10.06
C VAL A 172 39.53 -2.65 10.38
N LYS A 173 39.92 -3.92 10.16
CA LYS A 173 41.29 -4.42 10.44
C LYS A 173 42.22 -4.51 9.23
N GLY A 174 41.73 -4.25 8.02
CA GLY A 174 42.54 -4.15 6.80
C GLY A 174 43.27 -2.82 6.64
N LYS A 175 44.04 -2.40 7.65
CA LYS A 175 45.15 -1.45 7.49
C LYS A 175 46.45 -2.24 7.41
N VAL A 176 46.86 -2.63 6.20
CA VAL A 176 48.27 -2.71 5.75
C VAL A 176 48.30 -2.30 4.29
#